data_AF-A0A285EK91-F1
#
_entry.id   AF-A0A285EK91-F1
#
_cell.length_a   1.000
_cell.length_b   1.000
_cell.length_c   1.000
_cell.angle_alpha   90.00
_cell.angle_beta   90.00
_cell.angle_gamma   90.00
#
_symmetry.space_group_name_H-M   'P 1'
#
loop_
_entity.id
_entity.type
_entity.pdbx_description
1 polymer ?
#
loop_
_entity_poly.entity_id
_entity_poly.type
_entity_poly.pdbx_seq_one_letter_code
_entity_poly.pdbx_strand_id
1 'polypeptide(L)'
;MKVDIATLQSMAGQCRAEASDTATRHVTLSSSVNASVLEGWTDSQAAVRFTELYEQWRLSAQGVSDALTGMGTLLDGVAASYQQHEADMAARISALL
;
A
#
# COMPACT_ATOMS: atom_id res chain seq x y z
N MET A 1 8.94 -1.00 -25.76
CA MET A 1 9.79 -0.83 -24.56
C MET A 1 9.33 -1.86 -23.53
N LYS A 2 10.11 -2.91 -23.23
CA LYS A 2 9.80 -3.89 -22.16
C LYS A 2 10.24 -3.23 -20.84
N VAL A 3 9.36 -3.15 -19.85
CA VAL A 3 9.76 -2.74 -18.51
C VAL A 3 10.68 -3.83 -17.96
N ASP A 4 11.88 -3.48 -17.50
CA ASP A 4 12.81 -4.45 -16.95
C ASP A 4 12.40 -4.90 -15.53
N ILE A 5 12.87 -6.08 -15.13
CA ILE A 5 12.53 -6.71 -13.84
C ILE A 5 12.95 -5.84 -12.65
N ALA A 6 14.11 -5.16 -12.76
CA ALA A 6 14.62 -4.31 -11.69
C ALA A 6 13.72 -3.09 -11.46
N THR A 7 13.18 -2.52 -12.53
CA THR A 7 12.22 -1.42 -12.51
C THR A 7 10.91 -1.85 -11.85
N LEU A 8 10.39 -3.04 -12.20
CA LEU A 8 9.19 -3.58 -11.57
C LEU A 8 9.38 -3.79 -10.06
N GLN A 9 10.49 -4.40 -9.66
CA GLN A 9 10.83 -4.63 -8.25
C GLN A 9 11.04 -3.31 -7.48
N SER A 10 11.68 -2.31 -8.12
CA SER A 10 11.87 -0.99 -7.53
C SER A 10 10.53 -0.30 -7.29
N MET A 11 9.65 -0.28 -8.30
CA MET A 11 8.30 0.27 -8.17
C MET A 11 7.47 -0.48 -7.13
N ALA A 12 7.58 -1.81 -7.08
CA ALA A 12 6.90 -2.63 -6.06
C ALA A 12 7.35 -2.24 -4.65
N GLY A 13 8.66 -2.07 -4.45
CA GLY A 13 9.24 -1.59 -3.20
C GLY A 13 8.76 -0.20 -2.82
N GLN A 14 8.71 0.73 -3.78
CA GLN A 14 8.19 2.08 -3.57
C GLN A 14 6.72 2.06 -3.13
N CYS A 15 5.86 1.31 -3.82
CA CYS A 15 4.45 1.19 -3.44
C CYS A 15 4.28 0.70 -1.99
N ARG A 16 5.06 -0.30 -1.57
CA ARG A 16 5.01 -0.81 -0.18
C ARG A 16 5.54 0.20 0.84
N ALA A 17 6.61 0.90 0.52
CA ALA A 17 7.16 1.94 1.38
C ALA A 17 6.13 3.06 1.61
N GLU A 18 5.52 3.56 0.53
CA GLU A 18 4.47 4.58 0.60
C GLU A 18 3.22 4.08 1.36
N ALA A 19 2.86 2.80 1.22
CA ALA A 19 1.76 2.20 1.99
C ALA A 19 2.03 2.25 3.50
N SER A 20 3.26 1.90 3.91
CA SER A 20 3.72 1.91 5.30
C SER A 20 3.80 3.32 5.87
N ASP A 21 4.35 4.26 5.10
CA ASP A 21 4.46 5.66 5.51
C ASP A 21 3.07 6.29 5.67
N THR A 22 2.15 6.00 4.74
CA THR A 22 0.75 6.45 4.82
C THR A 22 0.06 5.90 6.05
N ALA A 23 0.20 4.60 6.33
CA ALA A 23 -0.38 3.97 7.51
C ALA A 23 0.18 4.59 8.81
N THR A 24 1.49 4.85 8.87
CA THR A 24 2.14 5.47 10.04
C THR A 24 1.67 6.90 10.29
N ARG A 25 1.58 7.71 9.22
CA ARG A 25 1.04 9.09 9.31
C ARG A 25 -0.41 9.09 9.76
N HIS A 26 -1.20 8.15 9.26
CA HIS A 26 -2.59 7.97 9.65
C HIS A 26 -2.72 7.63 11.14
N VAL A 27 -1.97 6.65 11.65
CA VAL A 27 -1.96 6.28 13.08
C VAL A 27 -1.54 7.46 13.97
N THR A 28 -0.52 8.20 13.54
CA THR A 28 -0.03 9.38 14.29
C THR A 28 -1.10 10.46 14.39
N LEU A 29 -1.73 10.82 13.26
CA LEU A 29 -2.78 11.84 13.25
C LEU A 29 -4.03 11.37 14.01
N SER A 30 -4.43 10.12 13.82
CA SER A 30 -5.55 9.48 14.54
C SER A 30 -5.37 9.58 16.06
N SER A 31 -4.18 9.23 16.56
CA SER A 31 -3.86 9.32 17.99
C SER A 31 -3.95 10.75 18.50
N SER A 32 -3.43 11.72 17.74
CA SER A 32 -3.49 13.15 18.10
C SER A 32 -4.93 13.70 18.11
N VAL A 33 -5.77 13.27 17.15
CA VAL A 33 -7.17 13.69 17.04
C VAL A 33 -7.98 13.14 18.20
N ASN A 34 -7.82 11.86 18.53
CA ASN A 34 -8.54 11.22 19.63
C ASN A 34 -8.23 11.90 20.97
N ALA A 35 -6.94 12.13 21.26
CA ALA A 35 -6.48 12.77 22.50
C ALA A 35 -6.89 14.25 22.65
N SER A 36 -7.33 14.91 21.58
CA SER A 36 -7.66 16.35 21.61
C SER A 36 -9.16 16.59 21.44
N VAL A 37 -9.72 16.14 20.32
CA VAL A 37 -11.07 16.50 19.90
C VAL A 37 -12.11 15.58 20.53
N LEU A 38 -11.89 14.26 20.46
CA LEU A 38 -12.89 13.30 20.93
C LEU A 38 -12.96 13.20 22.46
N GLU A 39 -11.83 13.38 23.16
CA GLU A 39 -11.83 13.44 24.62
C GLU A 39 -12.44 14.74 25.17
N GLY A 40 -12.35 15.85 24.43
CA GLY A 40 -12.85 17.16 24.87
C GLY A 40 -14.28 17.49 24.44
N TRP A 41 -14.78 16.87 23.37
CA TRP A 41 -16.11 17.11 22.82
C TRP A 41 -16.93 15.83 22.93
N THR A 42 -17.50 15.53 24.10
CA THR A 42 -18.29 14.31 24.29
C THR A 42 -19.79 14.50 24.04
N ASP A 43 -20.33 15.71 24.27
CA ASP A 43 -21.78 15.94 24.37
C ASP A 43 -22.33 16.99 23.38
N SER A 44 -21.58 17.29 22.31
CA SER A 44 -22.02 18.25 21.29
C SER A 44 -22.40 17.58 19.97
N GLN A 45 -23.35 18.18 19.24
CA GLN A 45 -23.68 17.76 17.87
C GLN A 45 -22.46 17.81 16.94
N ALA A 46 -21.50 18.70 17.23
CA ALA A 46 -20.25 18.81 16.49
C ALA A 46 -19.33 17.59 16.71
N ALA A 47 -19.32 17.01 17.92
CA ALA A 47 -18.59 15.77 18.22
C ALA A 47 -19.07 14.59 17.38
N VAL A 48 -20.39 14.44 17.28
CA VAL A 48 -21.01 13.37 16.50
C VAL A 48 -20.63 13.52 15.02
N ARG A 49 -20.80 14.72 14.45
CA ARG A 49 -20.42 15.00 13.05
C ARG A 49 -18.93 14.82 12.79
N PHE A 50 -18.08 15.22 13.73
CA PHE A 50 -16.65 15.04 13.62
C PHE A 50 -16.28 13.55 13.63
N THR A 51 -16.89 12.75 14.51
CA THR A 51 -16.68 11.29 14.58
C THR A 51 -17.08 10.61 13.27
N GLU A 52 -18.20 11.00 12.66
CA GLU A 52 -18.62 10.50 11.34
C GLU A 52 -17.56 10.78 10.25
N LEU A 53 -17.07 12.03 10.18
CA LEU A 53 -16.04 12.42 9.21
C LEU A 53 -14.70 11.72 9.48
N TYR A 54 -14.36 11.56 10.75
CA TYR A 54 -13.15 10.86 11.18
C TYR A 54 -13.17 9.38 10.75
N GLU A 55 -14.28 8.67 10.94
CA GLU A 55 -14.39 7.28 10.50
C GLU A 55 -14.36 7.16 8.97
N GLN A 56 -14.99 8.08 8.24
CA GLN A 56 -14.89 8.13 6.77
C GLN A 56 -13.44 8.34 6.31
N TRP A 57 -12.72 9.26 6.96
CA TRP A 57 -11.31 9.50 6.69
C TRP A 57 -10.47 8.25 7.01
N ARG A 58 -10.70 7.61 8.15
CA ARG A 58 -9.99 6.40 8.59
C ARG A 58 -10.13 5.26 7.58
N LEU A 59 -11.35 4.99 7.13
CA LEU A 59 -11.61 3.96 6.13
C LEU A 59 -10.97 4.29 4.78
N SER A 60 -11.03 5.56 4.37
CA SER A 60 -10.42 6.01 3.10
C SER A 60 -8.89 5.89 3.15
N ALA A 61 -8.27 6.26 4.27
CA ALA A 61 -6.83 6.16 4.48
C ALA A 61 -6.35 4.69 4.45
N GLN A 62 -7.09 3.78 5.09
CA GLN A 62 -6.81 2.35 5.02
C GLN A 62 -6.87 1.85 3.57
N GLY A 63 -7.91 2.23 2.82
CA GLY A 63 -8.05 1.84 1.41
C GLY A 63 -6.89 2.28 0.52
N VAL A 64 -6.27 3.44 0.81
CA VAL A 64 -5.07 3.90 0.09
C VAL A 64 -3.88 2.98 0.36
N SER A 65 -3.61 2.66 1.64
CA SER A 65 -2.54 1.73 2.01
C SER A 65 -2.75 0.34 1.40
N ASP A 66 -3.99 -0.19 1.45
CA ASP A 66 -4.31 -1.49 0.86
C ASP A 66 -4.09 -1.51 -0.66
N ALA A 67 -4.52 -0.45 -1.35
CA ALA A 67 -4.30 -0.31 -2.79
C ALA A 67 -2.80 -0.25 -3.14
N LEU A 68 -2.02 0.53 -2.39
CA LEU A 68 -0.57 0.62 -2.57
C LEU A 68 0.12 -0.74 -2.33
N THR A 69 -0.24 -1.45 -1.27
CA THR A 69 0.25 -2.81 -1.01
C THR A 69 -0.12 -3.76 -2.15
N GLY A 70 -1.38 -3.73 -2.61
CA GLY A 70 -1.85 -4.57 -3.72
C GLY A 70 -1.11 -4.29 -5.03
N MET A 71 -0.86 -3.02 -5.36
CA MET A 71 -0.03 -2.65 -6.52
C MET A 71 1.39 -3.21 -6.39
N GLY A 72 2.01 -3.10 -5.21
CA GLY A 72 3.33 -3.68 -4.97
C GLY A 72 3.36 -5.20 -5.12
N THR A 73 2.38 -5.91 -4.57
CA THR A 73 2.24 -7.36 -4.71
C THR A 73 2.05 -7.79 -6.16
N LEU A 74 1.23 -7.06 -6.93
CA LEU A 74 1.03 -7.33 -8.35
C LEU A 74 2.35 -7.19 -9.12
N LEU A 75 3.09 -6.10 -8.89
CA LEU A 75 4.36 -5.84 -9.56
C LEU A 75 5.42 -6.92 -9.26
N ASP A 76 5.51 -7.39 -8.01
CA ASP A 76 6.39 -8.51 -7.66
C ASP A 76 5.97 -9.81 -8.37
N GLY A 77 4.67 -10.10 -8.44
CA GLY A 77 4.16 -11.27 -9.14
C GLY A 77 4.47 -11.27 -10.64
N VAL A 78 4.37 -10.09 -11.27
CA VAL A 78 4.77 -9.90 -12.68
C VAL A 78 6.28 -10.08 -12.85
N ALA A 79 7.10 -9.50 -11.96
CA ALA A 79 8.55 -9.66 -11.98
C ALA A 79 8.97 -11.13 -11.84
N ALA A 80 8.37 -11.86 -10.90
CA ALA A 80 8.62 -13.29 -10.70
C ALA A 80 8.23 -14.12 -11.94
N SER A 81 7.11 -13.79 -12.57
CA SER A 81 6.67 -14.45 -13.81
C SER A 81 7.66 -14.25 -14.95
N TYR A 82 8.24 -13.04 -15.09
CA TYR A 82 9.28 -12.80 -16.08
C TYR A 82 10.57 -13.57 -15.80
N GLN A 83 11.02 -13.63 -14.55
CA GLN A 83 12.19 -14.42 -14.17
C GLN A 83 12.01 -15.91 -14.45
N GLN A 84 10.83 -16.46 -14.14
CA GLN A 84 10.52 -17.86 -14.43
C GLN A 84 10.53 -18.14 -15.93
N HIS A 85 9.91 -17.27 -16.72
CA HIS A 85 9.90 -17.42 -18.17
C HIS A 85 11.32 -17.40 -18.76
N GLU A 86 12.20 -16.54 -18.25
CA GLU A 86 13.61 -16.49 -18.68
C GLU A 86 14.38 -17.77 -18.27
N ALA A 87 14.12 -18.33 -17.09
CA ALA A 87 14.70 -19.59 -16.64
C ALA A 87 14.23 -20.79 -17.49
N ASP A 88 12.94 -20.88 -17.81
CA ASP A 88 12.38 -21.95 -18.63
C ASP A 88 12.95 -21.93 -20.05
N MET A 89 13.16 -20.74 -20.62
CA MET A 89 13.81 -20.57 -21.92
C MET A 89 15.27 -21.02 -21.89
N ALA A 90 16.02 -20.67 -20.83
CA ALA A 90 17.40 -21.11 -20.67
C ALA A 90 17.50 -22.65 -20.52
N ALA A 91 16.59 -23.26 -19.77
CA ALA A 91 16.50 -24.72 -19.61
C ALA A 91 16.22 -25.43 -20.95
N ARG A 92 15.30 -24.89 -21.75
CA ARG A 92 14.99 -25.40 -23.09
C ARG A 92 16.20 -25.34 -24.03
N ILE A 93 16.94 -24.23 -24.03
CA ILE A 93 18.16 -24.09 -24.84
C ILE A 93 19.22 -25.10 -24.38
N SER A 94 19.40 -25.23 -23.07
CA SER A 94 20.37 -26.18 -22.49
C SER A 94 20.04 -27.63 -22.82
N ALA A 95 18.75 -27.97 -22.98
CA ALA A 95 18.31 -29.31 -23.37
C ALA A 95 18.50 -29.63 -24.87
N LEU A 96 18.79 -28.62 -25.70
CA LEU A 96 19.03 -28.77 -27.15
C LEU A 96 20.53 -28.78 -27.51
N LEU A 97 21.41 -28.57 -26.53
CA LEU A 97 22.87 -28.59 -26.64
C LEU A 97 23.42 -29.90 -26.07
#